data_AF-A0A8T4J468-F1
#
_entry.id   AF-A0A8T4J468-F1
#
_cell.length_a   1.000
_cell.length_b   1.000
_cell.length_c   1.000
_cell.angle_alpha   90.00
_cell.angle_beta   90.00
_cell.angle_gamma   90.00
#
_symmetry.space_group_name_H-M   'P 1'
#
loop_
_entity.id
_entity.type
_entity.pdbx_description
1 polymer ?
#
loop_
_entity_poly.entity_id
_entity_poly.type
_entity_poly.pdbx_seq_one_letter_code
_entity_poly.pdbx_strand_id
1 'polypeptide(L)'
;GTENTEGAGPLRLRRLAEASAAAGRKAGLPMEEPGRFRAHLTLARTRKGGDGGPVDLTPYLRALDAVRCAPWTATELALVRSNLPVHGVPGEQPRYEQVEGWPLGR
;
A
#
# COMPACT_ATOMS: atom_id res chain seq x y z
N GLY A 1 1.75 -14.14 -29.24
CA GLY A 1 1.49 -12.69 -29.18
C GLY A 1 1.65 -12.24 -27.76
N THR A 2 2.81 -11.66 -27.43
CA THR A 2 3.12 -11.12 -26.11
C THR A 2 2.99 -9.60 -26.20
N GLU A 3 1.78 -9.10 -26.05
CA GLU A 3 1.48 -7.68 -26.18
C GLU A 3 1.82 -6.95 -24.87
N ASN A 4 2.76 -6.00 -24.97
CA ASN A 4 3.01 -4.84 -24.12
C ASN A 4 2.15 -4.72 -22.84
N THR A 5 2.51 -5.44 -21.78
CA THR A 5 1.84 -5.33 -20.47
C THR A 5 2.57 -4.39 -19.51
N GLU A 6 3.83 -4.04 -19.77
CA GLU A 6 4.69 -3.29 -18.84
C GLU A 6 4.15 -1.89 -18.47
N GLY A 7 3.38 -1.24 -19.35
CA GLY A 7 2.75 0.06 -19.07
C GLY A 7 1.32 0.02 -18.52
N ALA A 8 0.61 -1.10 -18.66
CA ALA A 8 -0.82 -1.19 -18.35
C ALA A 8 -1.12 -1.41 -16.87
N GLY A 9 -0.23 -2.12 -16.15
CA GLY A 9 -0.41 -2.46 -14.74
C GLY A 9 -0.62 -1.23 -13.83
N PRO A 10 0.28 -0.24 -13.83
CA PRO A 10 0.13 0.97 -13.01
C PRO A 10 -1.14 1.76 -13.32
N LEU A 11 -1.56 1.82 -14.58
CA LEU A 11 -2.80 2.50 -14.97
C LEU A 11 -4.03 1.74 -14.46
N ARG A 12 -4.05 0.41 -14.54
CA ARG A 12 -5.14 -0.42 -14.01
C ARG A 12 -5.26 -0.29 -12.48
N LEU A 13 -4.12 -0.30 -11.76
CA LEU A 13 -4.12 -0.07 -10.30
C LEU A 13 -4.62 1.34 -9.94
N ARG A 14 -4.26 2.36 -10.73
CA ARG A 14 -4.79 3.71 -10.53
C ARG A 14 -6.30 3.78 -10.69
N ARG A 15 -6.85 3.16 -11.73
CA ARG A 15 -8.31 3.09 -11.94
C ARG A 15 -9.01 2.33 -10.81
N LEU A 16 -8.40 1.24 -10.32
CA LEU A 16 -8.92 0.50 -9.17
C LEU A 16 -8.95 1.38 -7.92
N ALA A 17 -7.89 2.13 -7.63
CA ALA A 17 -7.84 3.06 -6.50
C ALA A 17 -8.91 4.17 -6.61
N GLU A 18 -9.09 4.75 -7.80
CA GLU A 18 -10.12 5.77 -8.07
C GLU A 18 -11.53 5.21 -7.85
N ALA A 19 -11.80 3.98 -8.32
CA ALA A 19 -13.08 3.29 -8.14
C ALA A 19 -13.36 2.97 -6.66
N SER A 20 -12.37 2.46 -5.92
CA SER A 20 -12.48 2.18 -4.49
C SER A 20 -12.77 3.45 -3.70
N ALA A 21 -12.10 4.57 -4.02
CA ALA A 21 -12.37 5.85 -3.39
C ALA A 21 -13.79 6.36 -3.69
N ALA A 22 -14.28 6.18 -4.92
CA ALA A 22 -15.66 6.51 -5.28
C ALA A 22 -16.68 5.66 -4.54
N ALA A 23 -16.42 4.36 -4.35
CA ALA A 23 -17.27 3.47 -3.56
C ALA A 23 -17.33 3.91 -2.09
N GLY A 24 -16.19 4.26 -1.48
CA GLY A 24 -16.14 4.80 -0.12
C GLY A 24 -16.95 6.09 0.05
N ARG A 25 -16.82 7.04 -0.89
CA ARG A 25 -17.63 8.26 -0.92
C ARG A 25 -19.13 7.96 -1.05
N LYS A 26 -19.51 7.04 -1.94
CA LYS A 26 -20.90 6.61 -2.13
C LYS A 26 -21.48 5.96 -0.87
N ALA A 27 -20.64 5.29 -0.07
CA ALA A 27 -21.00 4.72 1.21
C ALA A 27 -21.04 5.75 2.36
N GLY A 28 -20.77 7.04 2.10
CA GLY A 28 -20.79 8.11 3.10
C GLY A 28 -19.55 8.17 3.99
N LEU A 29 -18.45 7.52 3.61
CA LEU A 29 -17.21 7.56 4.39
C LEU A 29 -16.51 8.92 4.21
N PRO A 30 -15.96 9.52 5.29
CA PRO A 30 -15.09 10.68 5.19
C PRO A 30 -13.77 10.25 4.54
N MET A 31 -13.70 10.35 3.22
CA MET A 31 -12.49 10.06 2.48
C MET A 31 -11.61 11.31 2.51
N GLU A 32 -10.40 11.20 3.07
CA GLU A 32 -9.36 12.20 2.85
C GLU A 32 -9.11 12.32 1.35
N GLU A 33 -8.90 13.53 0.82
CA GLU A 33 -8.48 13.72 -0.57
C GLU A 33 -7.06 13.18 -0.72
N PRO A 34 -6.86 11.99 -1.31
CA PRO A 34 -5.52 11.48 -1.47
C PRO A 34 -4.88 12.31 -2.59
N GLY A 35 -3.62 12.71 -2.39
CA GLY A 35 -2.78 13.07 -3.53
C GLY A 35 -2.80 11.95 -4.59
N ARG A 36 -2.30 12.25 -5.80
CA ARG A 36 -2.32 11.30 -6.92
C ARG A 36 -1.82 9.91 -6.50
N PHE A 37 -2.67 8.89 -6.70
CA PHE A 37 -2.30 7.51 -6.38
C PHE A 37 -1.02 7.08 -7.10
N ARG A 38 -0.08 6.53 -6.34
CA ARG A 38 1.16 5.91 -6.81
C ARG A 38 1.24 4.50 -6.26
N ALA A 39 1.20 3.50 -7.14
CA ALA A 39 1.44 2.11 -6.76
C ALA A 39 2.85 1.98 -6.17
N HIS A 40 2.94 1.48 -4.95
CA HIS A 40 4.21 1.22 -4.25
C HIS A 40 4.01 0.07 -3.25
N LEU A 41 5.12 -0.57 -2.88
CA LEU A 41 5.18 -1.52 -1.79
C LEU A 41 6.04 -0.92 -0.68
N THR A 42 5.46 -0.73 0.50
CA THR A 42 6.19 -0.24 1.67
C THR A 42 7.02 -1.37 2.26
N LEU A 43 8.35 -1.24 2.22
CA LEU A 43 9.27 -2.25 2.79
C LEU A 43 9.62 -1.96 4.24
N ALA A 44 9.79 -0.68 4.58
CA ALA A 44 10.11 -0.23 5.93
C ALA A 44 9.51 1.17 6.16
N ARG A 45 9.24 1.49 7.42
CA ARG A 45 8.82 2.82 7.84
C ARG A 45 9.65 3.24 9.03
N THR A 46 10.30 4.41 8.92
CA THR A 46 10.98 5.03 10.05
C THR A 46 9.95 5.76 10.91
N ARG A 47 10.08 5.65 12.24
CA ARG A 47 9.26 6.43 13.17
C ARG A 47 9.87 7.82 13.30
N LYS A 48 9.07 8.87 13.18
CA LYS A 48 9.46 10.21 13.64
C LYS A 48 9.35 10.24 15.17
N GLY A 49 10.45 10.51 15.87
CA GLY A 49 10.45 10.80 17.30
C GLY A 49 10.71 9.63 18.26
N GLY A 50 11.41 8.58 17.82
CA GLY A 50 12.03 7.63 18.76
C GLY A 50 13.38 8.16 19.27
N ASP A 51 13.89 7.57 20.36
CA ASP A 51 15.13 7.98 21.05
C ASP A 51 16.39 7.89 20.16
N GLY A 52 16.30 7.13 19.07
CA GLY A 52 17.28 7.11 17.99
C GLY A 52 16.92 8.14 16.92
N GLY A 53 17.86 9.02 16.60
CA GLY A 53 17.73 10.03 15.54
C GLY A 53 17.37 9.46 14.15
N PRO A 54 17.28 10.31 13.12
CA PRO A 54 16.90 9.88 11.78
C PRO A 54 17.83 8.76 11.26
N VAL A 55 17.22 7.69 10.76
CA VAL A 55 17.95 6.55 10.18
C VAL A 55 18.38 6.90 8.75
N ASP A 56 19.67 6.81 8.44
CA ASP A 56 20.16 6.92 7.06
C ASP A 56 19.74 5.69 6.26
N LEU A 57 18.85 5.90 5.28
CA LEU A 57 18.33 4.85 4.42
C LEU A 57 19.13 4.70 3.11
N THR A 58 20.08 5.60 2.84
CA THR A 58 20.83 5.63 1.57
C THR A 58 21.50 4.30 1.24
N PRO A 59 22.16 3.59 2.18
CA PRO A 59 22.81 2.30 1.88
C PRO A 59 21.81 1.24 1.40
N TYR A 60 20.62 1.19 2.00
CA TYR A 60 19.57 0.24 1.62
C TYR A 60 18.98 0.56 0.25
N LEU A 61 18.78 1.84 -0.06
CA LEU A 61 18.33 2.27 -1.39
C LEU A 61 19.33 1.87 -2.48
N ARG A 62 20.64 2.03 -2.23
CA ARG A 62 21.69 1.59 -3.15
C ARG A 62 21.68 0.08 -3.37
N ALA A 63 21.49 -0.71 -2.30
CA ALA A 63 21.40 -2.15 -2.42
C ALA A 63 20.14 -2.60 -3.20
N LEU A 64 19.01 -1.93 -2.98
CA LEU A 64 17.73 -2.26 -3.63
C LEU A 64 17.63 -1.81 -5.09
N ASP A 65 18.44 -0.85 -5.54
CA ASP A 65 18.41 -0.32 -6.92
C ASP A 65 18.68 -1.41 -7.98
N ALA A 66 19.52 -2.39 -7.63
CA ALA A 66 19.83 -3.54 -8.47
C ALA A 66 18.79 -4.68 -8.37
N VAL A 67 17.90 -4.65 -7.37
CA VAL A 67 16.92 -5.72 -7.14
C VAL A 67 15.82 -5.65 -8.19
N ARG A 68 15.48 -6.80 -8.76
CA ARG A 68 14.31 -6.98 -9.64
C ARG A 68 13.43 -8.06 -9.02
N CYS A 69 12.21 -7.67 -8.65
CA CYS A 69 11.22 -8.61 -8.16
C CYS A 69 10.55 -9.31 -9.34
N ALA A 70 10.18 -10.58 -9.17
CA ALA A 70 9.32 -11.25 -10.13
C ALA A 70 7.98 -10.51 -10.22
N PRO A 71 7.43 -10.31 -11.44
CA PRO A 71 6.09 -9.77 -11.57
C PRO A 71 5.09 -10.73 -10.91
N TRP A 72 4.05 -10.16 -10.31
CA TRP A 72 2.95 -10.91 -9.74
C TRP A 72 1.63 -10.25 -10.16
N THR A 73 0.57 -11.05 -10.25
CA THR A 73 -0.77 -10.58 -10.57
C THR A 73 -1.56 -10.47 -9.28
N ALA A 74 -2.13 -9.29 -9.03
CA ALA A 74 -3.07 -9.11 -7.94
C ALA A 74 -4.36 -9.88 -8.20
N THR A 75 -4.74 -10.76 -7.26
CA THR A 75 -5.90 -11.64 -7.37
C THR A 75 -7.11 -11.13 -6.61
N GLU A 76 -6.94 -10.14 -5.72
CA GLU A 76 -7.99 -9.69 -4.81
C GLU A 76 -7.81 -8.21 -4.43
N LEU A 77 -8.94 -7.52 -4.23
CA LEU A 77 -9.05 -6.28 -3.47
C LEU A 77 -9.65 -6.61 -2.10
N ALA A 78 -8.98 -6.24 -1.02
CA ALA A 78 -9.46 -6.47 0.35
C ALA A 78 -9.83 -5.16 1.05
N LEU A 79 -10.93 -5.18 1.81
CA LEU A 79 -11.22 -4.15 2.82
C LEU A 79 -10.55 -4.55 4.13
N VAL A 80 -9.68 -3.68 4.64
CA VAL A 80 -8.85 -3.97 5.82
C VAL A 80 -9.17 -2.98 6.95
N ARG A 81 -9.38 -3.51 8.15
CA ARG A 81 -9.46 -2.73 9.39
C ARG A 81 -8.08 -2.69 10.05
N SER A 82 -7.60 -1.49 10.35
CA SER A 82 -6.38 -1.28 11.14
C SER A 82 -6.76 -1.12 12.61
N ASN A 83 -6.39 -2.09 13.44
CA ASN A 83 -6.50 -2.02 14.89
C ASN A 83 -5.22 -1.37 15.43
N LEU A 84 -5.31 -0.09 15.80
CA LEU A 84 -4.16 0.68 16.25
C LEU A 84 -3.71 0.22 17.65
N PRO A 85 -2.39 0.24 17.93
CA PRO A 85 -1.88 -0.07 19.24
C PRO A 85 -2.40 0.93 20.28
N VAL A 86 -2.48 0.49 21.53
CA VAL A 86 -2.77 1.42 22.62
C VAL A 86 -1.52 2.27 22.85
N HIS A 87 -1.69 3.59 22.91
CA HIS A 87 -0.57 4.48 23.17
C HIS A 87 0.15 4.10 24.47
N GLY A 88 1.48 3.97 24.41
CA GLY A 88 2.33 3.78 25.58
C GLY A 88 2.89 2.36 25.79
N VAL A 89 2.51 1.37 24.96
CA VAL A 89 3.12 0.03 25.02
C VAL A 89 4.34 -0.04 24.09
N PRO A 90 5.57 -0.20 24.63
CA PRO A 90 6.76 -0.31 23.80
C PRO A 90 6.67 -1.53 22.87
N GLY A 91 6.89 -1.30 21.58
CA GLY A 91 6.94 -2.36 20.58
C GLY A 91 5.59 -2.82 20.03
N GLU A 92 4.46 -2.32 20.55
CA GLU A 92 3.15 -2.65 19.98
C GLU A 92 3.01 -2.06 18.56
N GLN A 93 2.47 -2.86 17.64
CA GLN A 93 2.28 -2.51 16.24
C GLN A 93 0.80 -2.62 15.86
N PRO A 94 0.34 -1.87 14.83
CA PRO A 94 -1.00 -2.05 14.29
C PRO A 94 -1.25 -3.50 13.87
N ARG A 95 -2.43 -4.02 14.20
CA ARG A 95 -2.92 -5.31 13.70
C ARG A 95 -3.92 -5.08 12.57
N TYR A 96 -3.71 -5.74 11.45
CA TYR A 96 -4.59 -5.62 10.29
C TYR A 96 -5.52 -6.83 10.21
N GLU A 97 -6.81 -6.56 10.08
CA GLU A 97 -7.85 -7.57 9.92
C GLU A 97 -8.53 -7.36 8.58
N GLN A 98 -8.59 -8.42 7.76
CA GLN A 98 -9.40 -8.38 6.54
C GLN A 98 -10.88 -8.53 6.91
N VAL A 99 -11.68 -7.55 6.53
CA VAL A 99 -13.13 -7.53 6.77
C VAL A 99 -13.88 -8.20 5.62
N GLU A 100 -13.44 -7.99 4.39
CA GLU A 100 -14.06 -8.54 3.18
C GLU A 100 -13.06 -8.58 2.02
N GLY A 101 -13.28 -9.45 1.04
CA GLY A 101 -12.42 -9.63 -0.14
C GLY A 101 -13.21 -9.77 -1.44
N TRP A 102 -12.75 -9.09 -2.50
CA TRP A 102 -13.32 -9.17 -3.84
C TRP A 102 -12.27 -9.67 -4.84
N PRO A 103 -12.50 -10.82 -5.50
CA PRO A 103 -11.55 -11.36 -6.47
C PRO A 103 -11.44 -10.47 -7.71
N LEU A 104 -10.23 -10.36 -8.24
CA LEU A 104 -9.88 -9.62 -9.45
C LEU A 104 -9.59 -10.57 -10.60
N GLY A 105 -9.79 -10.11 -11.84
CA GLY A 105 -9.45 -10.86 -13.05
C GLY A 105 -10.43 -11.97 -13.42
N ARG A 106 -11.67 -11.89 -12.92
CA ARG A 106 -12.81 -12.64 -13.48
C ARG A 106 -13.31 -12.02 -14.78
#